data_AF-R7L8H0-F1
#
_entry.id   AF-R7L8H0-F1
#
_cell.length_a   1.000
_cell.length_b   1.000
_cell.length_c   1.000
_cell.angle_alpha   90.00
_cell.angle_beta   90.00
_cell.angle_gamma   90.00
#
_symmetry.space_group_name_H-M   'P 1'
#
loop_
_entity.id
_entity.type
_entity.pdbx_description
1 polymer ?
#
loop_
_entity_poly.entity_id
_entity_poly.type
_entity_poly.pdbx_seq_one_letter_code
_entity_poly.pdbx_strand_id
1 'polypeptide(L)'
;MKKLITLSFVSLLAASSASALDFYAGRHNAASDEKDIKWSNCTWGDNINFETSPLPSKPGPNDHASSRYGHFTLNIDVDVNVLSLSCGDGSQNIAKGRNIRTKRNMSISMATFNSGESAMIYEKCNVEVGGSFNFTFWHEAKGAGIGRLSLTDTKMTVKGDLTSAIPANPLIQNGARAGVIIEVAGKTQLSFNGGAVMDSLHIDDPSQWILKFSFADSGGNVPTIYFNKRAELGGSDIEIKLSKNVKTGKYALMEFYDRRSGIDKPNKITVNDEPYTFGTPIKLGDKTAKVYLGAFGRDPRTQNDLILEVK
;
A
#
# COMPACT_ATOMS: atom_id res chain seq x y z
N MET A 1 -30.16 -30.06 35.83
CA MET A 1 -29.62 -30.74 34.61
C MET A 1 -30.04 -30.07 33.30
N LYS A 2 -31.33 -29.80 33.02
CA LYS A 2 -31.76 -29.18 31.74
C LYS A 2 -31.06 -27.85 31.39
N LYS A 3 -30.80 -26.96 32.37
CA LYS A 3 -30.12 -25.67 32.14
C LYS A 3 -28.61 -25.77 31.88
N LEU A 4 -27.95 -26.85 32.33
CA LEU A 4 -26.51 -27.04 32.13
C LEU A 4 -26.19 -27.52 30.70
N ILE A 5 -27.10 -28.29 30.10
CA ILE A 5 -26.99 -28.82 28.74
C ILE A 5 -27.21 -27.69 27.70
N THR A 6 -28.11 -26.73 27.98
CA THR A 6 -28.35 -25.61 27.06
C THR A 6 -27.16 -24.63 27.00
N LEU A 7 -26.49 -24.39 28.13
CA LEU A 7 -25.30 -23.52 28.17
C LEU A 7 -24.09 -24.13 27.44
N SER A 8 -23.93 -25.45 27.48
CA SER A 8 -22.83 -26.15 26.79
C SER A 8 -23.03 -26.21 25.27
N PHE A 9 -24.27 -26.24 24.78
CA PHE A 9 -24.56 -26.13 23.33
C PHE A 9 -24.40 -24.71 22.78
N VAL A 10 -24.76 -23.67 23.56
CA VAL A 10 -24.53 -22.27 23.15
C VAL A 10 -23.03 -21.93 23.20
N SER A 11 -22.25 -22.50 24.11
CA SER A 11 -20.79 -22.35 24.10
C SER A 11 -20.11 -23.10 22.96
N LEU A 12 -20.65 -24.25 22.51
CA LEU A 12 -20.15 -24.94 21.31
C LEU A 12 -20.51 -24.20 20.00
N LEU A 13 -21.67 -23.53 19.95
CA LEU A 13 -22.07 -22.66 18.82
C LEU A 13 -21.38 -21.28 18.86
N ALA A 14 -20.91 -20.83 20.02
CA ALA A 14 -20.05 -19.65 20.16
C ALA A 14 -18.57 -19.98 19.93
N ALA A 15 -18.16 -21.24 20.12
CA ALA A 15 -16.82 -21.76 19.84
C ALA A 15 -16.61 -22.21 18.39
N SER A 16 -17.66 -22.22 17.55
CA SER A 16 -17.51 -22.15 16.10
C SER A 16 -17.19 -20.71 15.66
N SER A 17 -16.28 -20.04 16.38
CA SER A 17 -15.39 -19.08 15.74
C SER A 17 -14.68 -19.87 14.65
N ALA A 18 -15.30 -19.90 13.45
CA ALA A 18 -14.70 -20.46 12.26
C ALA A 18 -13.28 -19.90 12.21
N SER A 19 -12.29 -20.78 12.40
CA SER A 19 -10.90 -20.41 12.22
C SER A 19 -10.82 -19.76 10.85
N ALA A 20 -10.27 -18.56 10.79
CA ALA A 20 -10.07 -17.88 9.52
C ALA A 20 -9.28 -18.83 8.62
N LEU A 21 -9.86 -19.22 7.49
CA LEU A 21 -9.16 -20.05 6.53
C LEU A 21 -8.28 -19.13 5.68
N ASP A 22 -7.11 -19.64 5.31
CA ASP A 22 -6.25 -18.99 4.33
C ASP A 22 -6.66 -19.43 2.93
N PHE A 23 -6.81 -18.46 2.03
CA PHE A 23 -7.18 -18.65 0.63
C PHE A 23 -6.09 -18.08 -0.26
N TYR A 24 -5.48 -18.95 -1.07
CA TYR A 24 -4.44 -18.60 -2.02
C TYR A 24 -4.95 -18.74 -3.44
N ALA A 25 -5.01 -17.61 -4.16
CA ALA A 25 -5.54 -17.55 -5.52
C ALA A 25 -4.58 -18.21 -6.52
N GLY A 26 -5.09 -19.14 -7.33
CA GLY A 26 -4.33 -19.92 -8.31
C GLY A 26 -3.93 -21.30 -7.82
N ARG A 27 -3.30 -22.09 -8.69
CA ARG A 27 -2.70 -23.39 -8.33
C ARG A 27 -1.24 -23.21 -7.92
N HIS A 28 -0.75 -24.06 -7.02
CA HIS A 28 0.68 -24.11 -6.72
C HIS A 28 1.45 -24.62 -7.95
N ASN A 29 2.65 -24.08 -8.21
CA ASN A 29 3.46 -24.41 -9.40
C ASN A 29 2.73 -24.29 -10.75
N ALA A 30 1.75 -23.38 -10.86
CA ALA A 30 1.07 -23.09 -12.12
C ALA A 30 2.07 -22.68 -13.21
N ALA A 31 1.82 -23.09 -14.44
CA ALA A 31 2.57 -22.64 -15.60
C ALA A 31 2.40 -21.12 -15.80
N SER A 32 3.34 -20.46 -16.49
CA SER A 32 3.34 -18.99 -16.59
C SER A 32 2.07 -18.41 -17.23
N ASP A 33 1.46 -19.15 -18.16
CA ASP A 33 0.21 -18.80 -18.84
C ASP A 33 -1.05 -18.97 -17.97
N GLU A 34 -0.94 -19.63 -16.82
CA GLU A 34 -2.03 -19.82 -15.85
C GLU A 34 -1.97 -18.85 -14.66
N LYS A 35 -0.99 -17.94 -14.64
CA LYS A 35 -0.74 -17.03 -13.50
C LYS A 35 -1.52 -15.72 -13.56
N ASP A 36 -2.11 -15.39 -14.70
CA ASP A 36 -3.09 -14.31 -14.82
C ASP A 36 -4.49 -14.87 -14.52
N ILE A 37 -5.02 -14.51 -13.35
CA ILE A 37 -6.22 -15.10 -12.78
C ILE A 37 -7.21 -14.03 -12.36
N LYS A 38 -8.51 -14.34 -12.42
CA LYS A 38 -9.57 -13.45 -11.93
C LYS A 38 -10.17 -13.97 -10.64
N TRP A 39 -10.42 -13.09 -9.68
CA TRP A 39 -11.05 -13.44 -8.41
C TRP A 39 -12.36 -14.21 -8.59
N SER A 40 -13.15 -13.85 -9.60
CA SER A 40 -14.45 -14.47 -9.88
C SER A 40 -14.39 -15.93 -10.31
N ASN A 41 -13.27 -16.40 -10.88
CA ASN A 41 -13.17 -17.73 -11.49
C ASN A 41 -11.90 -18.52 -11.19
N CYS A 42 -10.96 -17.96 -10.44
CA CYS A 42 -9.73 -18.67 -10.08
C CYS A 42 -10.00 -19.82 -9.12
N THR A 43 -9.15 -20.84 -9.20
CA THR A 43 -9.04 -21.86 -8.17
C THR A 43 -8.46 -21.26 -6.89
N TRP A 44 -8.99 -21.67 -5.75
CA TRP A 44 -8.46 -21.30 -4.44
C TRP A 44 -7.87 -22.53 -3.76
N GLY A 45 -6.69 -22.39 -3.15
CA GLY A 45 -6.14 -23.41 -2.24
C GLY A 45 -5.94 -22.85 -0.84
N ASP A 46 -5.65 -23.72 0.11
CA ASP A 46 -5.47 -23.40 1.54
C ASP A 46 -4.00 -23.39 2.00
N ASN A 47 -3.06 -23.76 1.13
CA ASN A 47 -1.64 -23.73 1.45
C ASN A 47 -0.82 -22.99 0.40
N ILE A 48 0.17 -22.23 0.88
CA ILE A 48 1.08 -21.46 0.04
C ILE A 48 2.30 -22.27 -0.45
N ASN A 49 2.77 -23.21 0.36
CA ASN A 49 4.04 -23.90 0.18
C ASN A 49 3.93 -25.17 -0.67
N PHE A 50 2.73 -25.72 -0.86
CA PHE A 50 2.50 -26.92 -1.67
C PHE A 50 1.10 -26.91 -2.32
N GLU A 51 0.91 -27.78 -3.31
CA GLU A 51 -0.38 -27.95 -3.99
C GLU A 51 -1.38 -28.61 -3.04
N THR A 52 -2.59 -28.06 -3.01
CA THR A 52 -3.70 -28.61 -2.25
C THR A 52 -4.93 -28.77 -3.13
N SER A 53 -5.88 -29.57 -2.65
CA SER A 53 -7.15 -29.72 -3.34
C SER A 53 -7.86 -28.35 -3.41
N PRO A 54 -8.52 -28.01 -4.53
CA PRO A 54 -9.31 -26.80 -4.62
C PRO A 54 -10.30 -26.67 -3.46
N LEU A 55 -10.29 -25.50 -2.82
CA LEU A 55 -11.31 -25.16 -1.84
C LEU A 55 -12.67 -25.04 -2.55
N PRO A 56 -13.75 -25.55 -1.93
CA PRO A 56 -15.07 -25.58 -2.55
C PRO A 56 -15.74 -24.20 -2.61
N SER A 57 -15.22 -23.21 -1.88
CA SER A 57 -15.79 -21.87 -1.75
C SER A 57 -14.78 -20.79 -2.11
N LYS A 58 -15.27 -19.55 -2.20
CA LYS A 58 -14.46 -18.34 -2.29
C LYS A 58 -14.21 -17.77 -0.88
N PRO A 59 -13.15 -16.99 -0.68
CA PRO A 59 -12.91 -16.32 0.60
C PRO A 59 -14.06 -15.38 0.95
N GLY A 60 -14.53 -15.47 2.19
CA GLY A 60 -15.56 -14.62 2.77
C GLY A 60 -15.03 -13.64 3.82
N PRO A 61 -15.92 -12.92 4.51
CA PRO A 61 -15.56 -11.82 5.43
C PRO A 61 -14.71 -12.21 6.65
N ASN A 62 -14.61 -13.51 6.95
CA ASN A 62 -13.81 -14.04 8.05
C ASN A 62 -12.53 -14.74 7.58
N ASP A 63 -12.25 -14.74 6.27
CA ASP A 63 -11.14 -15.47 5.69
C ASP A 63 -9.99 -14.57 5.25
N HIS A 64 -8.78 -15.11 5.28
CA HIS A 64 -7.58 -14.45 4.76
C HIS A 64 -7.46 -14.78 3.28
N ALA A 65 -7.31 -13.78 2.41
CA ALA A 65 -7.11 -13.98 0.98
C ALA A 65 -5.74 -13.44 0.56
N SER A 66 -5.04 -14.18 -0.30
CA SER A 66 -3.77 -13.77 -0.87
C SER A 66 -3.67 -14.16 -2.34
N SER A 67 -3.05 -13.31 -3.17
CA SER A 67 -2.38 -13.85 -4.36
C SER A 67 -1.23 -14.76 -3.92
N ARG A 68 -1.00 -15.84 -4.68
CA ARG A 68 0.13 -16.74 -4.46
C ARG A 68 1.45 -16.04 -4.74
N TYR A 69 2.54 -16.59 -4.23
CA TYR A 69 3.90 -16.18 -4.58
C TYR A 69 4.27 -16.67 -5.98
N GLY A 70 5.22 -15.99 -6.61
CA GLY A 70 5.83 -16.45 -7.86
C GLY A 70 5.15 -15.90 -9.11
N HIS A 71 4.95 -14.58 -9.17
CA HIS A 71 4.49 -13.86 -10.36
C HIS A 71 3.05 -14.11 -10.78
N PHE A 72 2.14 -14.22 -9.81
CA PHE A 72 0.71 -14.22 -10.09
C PHE A 72 0.20 -12.80 -10.35
N THR A 73 -0.76 -12.67 -11.25
CA THR A 73 -1.56 -11.46 -11.41
C THR A 73 -3.01 -11.80 -11.05
N LEU A 74 -3.46 -11.35 -9.88
CA LEU A 74 -4.84 -11.50 -9.42
C LEU A 74 -5.65 -10.26 -9.80
N ASN A 75 -6.47 -10.41 -10.83
CA ASN A 75 -7.48 -9.45 -11.23
C ASN A 75 -8.71 -9.55 -10.32
N ILE A 76 -8.88 -8.57 -9.43
CA ILE A 76 -10.04 -8.42 -8.56
C ILE A 76 -11.17 -7.83 -9.38
N ASP A 77 -11.92 -8.71 -10.05
CA ASP A 77 -13.00 -8.38 -10.97
C ASP A 77 -14.39 -8.37 -10.30
N VAL A 78 -14.44 -8.47 -8.97
CA VAL A 78 -15.65 -8.38 -8.14
C VAL A 78 -15.40 -7.51 -6.91
N ASP A 79 -16.48 -7.09 -6.25
CA ASP A 79 -16.35 -6.45 -4.93
C ASP A 79 -15.92 -7.49 -3.89
N VAL A 80 -15.02 -7.09 -3.00
CA VAL A 80 -14.35 -7.98 -2.06
C VAL A 80 -14.65 -7.56 -0.62
N ASN A 81 -14.98 -8.53 0.22
CA ASN A 81 -15.13 -8.35 1.66
C ASN A 81 -14.51 -9.55 2.39
N VAL A 82 -13.32 -9.38 2.95
CA VAL A 82 -12.51 -10.44 3.55
C VAL A 82 -11.94 -10.03 4.91
N LEU A 83 -11.37 -10.96 5.67
CA LEU A 83 -10.69 -10.65 6.91
C LEU A 83 -9.40 -9.86 6.65
N SER A 84 -8.58 -10.34 5.73
CA SER A 84 -7.42 -9.62 5.19
C SER A 84 -7.18 -9.93 3.73
N LEU A 85 -6.47 -9.03 3.04
CA LEU A 85 -6.04 -9.23 1.66
C LEU A 85 -4.53 -8.97 1.54
N SER A 86 -3.77 -9.96 1.12
CA SER A 86 -2.34 -9.84 0.86
C SER A 86 -1.99 -9.98 -0.62
N CYS A 87 -0.89 -9.34 -1.02
CA CYS A 87 -0.25 -9.53 -2.30
C CYS A 87 1.02 -10.36 -2.10
N GLY A 88 1.10 -11.48 -2.81
CA GLY A 88 2.24 -12.38 -2.74
C GLY A 88 3.55 -11.79 -3.28
N ASP A 89 4.66 -12.38 -2.87
CA ASP A 89 6.00 -12.09 -3.40
C ASP A 89 6.04 -12.25 -4.94
N GLY A 90 6.58 -11.24 -5.61
CA GLY A 90 6.73 -11.14 -7.05
C GLY A 90 5.41 -10.98 -7.80
N SER A 91 4.29 -10.83 -7.09
CA SER A 91 2.93 -10.96 -7.62
C SER A 91 2.18 -9.63 -7.57
N GLN A 92 1.04 -9.57 -8.25
CA GLN A 92 0.26 -8.35 -8.41
C GLN A 92 -1.21 -8.60 -8.11
N ASN A 93 -1.85 -7.67 -7.38
CA ASN A 93 -3.30 -7.58 -7.26
C ASN A 93 -3.77 -6.34 -8.00
N ILE A 94 -4.65 -6.51 -8.99
CA ILE A 94 -5.14 -5.42 -9.84
C ILE A 94 -6.64 -5.28 -9.66
N ALA A 95 -7.14 -4.05 -9.48
CA ALA A 95 -8.58 -3.80 -9.37
C ALA A 95 -8.97 -2.51 -10.08
N LYS A 96 -10.16 -2.50 -10.70
CA LYS A 96 -10.73 -1.31 -11.33
C LYS A 96 -12.21 -1.16 -11.04
N GLY A 97 -12.62 -0.02 -10.49
CA GLY A 97 -14.04 0.27 -10.24
C GLY A 97 -14.67 -0.64 -9.18
N ARG A 98 -13.91 -1.10 -8.19
CA ARG A 98 -14.36 -2.06 -7.17
C ARG A 98 -14.40 -1.49 -5.76
N ASN A 99 -15.30 -2.06 -4.95
CA ASN A 99 -15.29 -1.90 -3.52
C ASN A 99 -14.48 -3.03 -2.88
N ILE A 100 -13.43 -2.70 -2.13
CA ILE A 100 -12.58 -3.66 -1.44
C ILE A 100 -12.61 -3.34 0.05
N ARG A 101 -13.09 -4.28 0.86
CA ARG A 101 -13.15 -4.15 2.31
C ARG A 101 -12.34 -5.27 2.95
N THR A 102 -11.44 -4.90 3.84
CA THR A 102 -10.80 -5.86 4.75
C THR A 102 -11.12 -5.52 6.19
N LYS A 103 -11.44 -6.53 7.01
CA LYS A 103 -11.79 -6.32 8.42
C LYS A 103 -10.57 -6.07 9.31
N ARG A 104 -9.39 -6.62 8.98
CA ARG A 104 -8.17 -6.53 9.78
C ARG A 104 -7.01 -5.80 9.10
N ASN A 105 -6.52 -6.26 7.96
CA ASN A 105 -5.36 -5.64 7.33
C ASN A 105 -5.32 -5.86 5.82
N MET A 106 -4.43 -5.11 5.17
CA MET A 106 -3.94 -5.40 3.83
C MET A 106 -2.41 -5.44 3.87
N SER A 107 -1.79 -6.25 3.02
CA SER A 107 -0.33 -6.28 2.95
C SER A 107 0.21 -6.55 1.56
N ILE A 108 1.42 -6.05 1.30
CA ILE A 108 2.21 -6.40 0.13
C ILE A 108 3.47 -7.08 0.64
N SER A 109 3.69 -8.33 0.26
CA SER A 109 4.99 -8.96 0.45
C SER A 109 5.96 -8.37 -0.55
N MET A 110 6.96 -7.62 -0.09
CA MET A 110 8.04 -7.13 -0.94
C MET A 110 8.68 -8.29 -1.69
N ALA A 111 9.07 -8.03 -2.94
CA ALA A 111 9.73 -9.05 -3.74
C ALA A 111 11.07 -9.48 -3.10
N THR A 112 11.36 -10.78 -3.07
CA THR A 112 12.58 -11.29 -2.41
C THR A 112 13.73 -11.61 -3.37
N PHE A 113 13.70 -10.99 -4.55
CA PHE A 113 14.72 -11.15 -5.59
C PHE A 113 15.06 -9.79 -6.20
N ASN A 114 16.31 -9.64 -6.66
CA ASN A 114 16.83 -8.36 -7.12
C ASN A 114 16.04 -7.82 -8.31
N SER A 115 15.69 -6.54 -8.23
CA SER A 115 14.82 -5.84 -9.21
C SER A 115 13.42 -6.43 -9.36
N GLY A 116 13.01 -7.32 -8.45
CA GLY A 116 11.66 -7.86 -8.40
C GLY A 116 10.64 -6.84 -7.92
N GLU A 117 9.37 -7.12 -8.19
CA GLU A 117 8.27 -6.28 -7.77
C GLU A 117 7.06 -7.10 -7.35
N SER A 118 6.45 -6.70 -6.23
CA SER A 118 5.09 -7.06 -5.87
C SER A 118 4.23 -5.81 -5.82
N ALA A 119 2.98 -5.86 -6.30
CA ALA A 119 2.18 -4.64 -6.40
C ALA A 119 0.68 -4.82 -6.09
N MET A 120 0.09 -3.83 -5.43
CA MET A 120 -1.36 -3.61 -5.48
C MET A 120 -1.63 -2.37 -6.35
N ILE A 121 -2.40 -2.54 -7.42
CA ILE A 121 -2.67 -1.51 -8.42
C ILE A 121 -4.17 -1.30 -8.54
N TYR A 122 -4.69 -0.19 -7.99
CA TYR A 122 -6.13 0.07 -7.90
C TYR A 122 -6.54 1.37 -8.59
N GLU A 123 -7.44 1.27 -9.58
CA GLU A 123 -7.99 2.41 -10.31
C GLU A 123 -9.49 2.60 -10.01
N LYS A 124 -9.92 3.81 -9.65
CA LYS A 124 -11.35 4.14 -9.41
C LYS A 124 -12.00 3.23 -8.36
N CYS A 125 -11.24 2.80 -7.36
CA CYS A 125 -11.71 1.91 -6.31
C CYS A 125 -12.14 2.68 -5.06
N ASN A 126 -12.93 2.02 -4.22
CA ASN A 126 -13.18 2.43 -2.84
C ASN A 126 -12.69 1.32 -1.90
N VAL A 127 -11.66 1.61 -1.11
CA VAL A 127 -10.94 0.65 -0.30
C VAL A 127 -11.05 1.00 1.18
N GLU A 128 -11.52 0.06 1.99
CA GLU A 128 -11.61 0.19 3.45
C GLU A 128 -10.79 -0.90 4.13
N VAL A 129 -9.77 -0.51 4.89
CA VAL A 129 -8.92 -1.43 5.67
C VAL A 129 -9.19 -1.22 7.14
N GLY A 130 -9.74 -2.26 7.79
CA GLY A 130 -10.19 -2.21 9.19
C GLY A 130 -9.07 -2.08 10.23
N GLY A 131 -7.80 -2.28 9.84
CA GLY A 131 -6.60 -2.08 10.63
C GLY A 131 -5.47 -1.56 9.76
N SER A 132 -4.26 -2.13 9.85
CA SER A 132 -3.04 -1.59 9.22
C SER A 132 -2.86 -1.99 7.76
N PHE A 133 -2.07 -1.20 7.03
CA PHE A 133 -1.50 -1.56 5.74
C PHE A 133 0.00 -1.84 5.91
N ASN A 134 0.47 -3.00 5.49
CA ASN A 134 1.82 -3.45 5.80
C ASN A 134 2.59 -3.82 4.54
N PHE A 135 3.79 -3.30 4.40
CA PHE A 135 4.81 -3.89 3.56
C PHE A 135 5.55 -4.94 4.39
N THR A 136 5.45 -6.20 3.97
CA THR A 136 6.04 -7.33 4.69
C THR A 136 7.23 -7.88 3.92
N PHE A 137 8.19 -8.43 4.63
CA PHE A 137 9.38 -9.04 4.03
C PHE A 137 9.58 -10.44 4.61
N TRP A 138 9.97 -11.40 3.76
CA TRP A 138 10.24 -12.75 4.21
C TRP A 138 11.62 -12.80 4.90
N HIS A 139 11.64 -13.21 6.17
CA HIS A 139 12.84 -13.14 7.01
C HIS A 139 14.04 -13.99 6.52
N GLU A 140 13.81 -15.04 5.71
CA GLU A 140 14.89 -15.87 5.15
C GLU A 140 15.29 -15.47 3.71
N ALA A 141 14.73 -14.36 3.20
CA ALA A 141 15.06 -13.87 1.87
C ALA A 141 16.55 -13.56 1.73
N LYS A 142 17.08 -13.86 0.54
CA LYS A 142 18.49 -13.62 0.16
C LYS A 142 18.67 -12.47 -0.83
N GLY A 143 17.57 -11.83 -1.22
CA GLY A 143 17.55 -10.65 -2.08
C GLY A 143 16.32 -9.81 -1.77
N ALA A 144 16.28 -8.60 -2.31
CA ALA A 144 15.14 -7.71 -2.13
C ALA A 144 14.80 -6.94 -3.42
N GLY A 145 13.52 -6.63 -3.55
CA GLY A 145 12.95 -5.81 -4.60
C GLY A 145 11.92 -4.84 -4.02
N ILE A 146 10.95 -4.47 -4.84
CA ILE A 146 9.96 -3.43 -4.53
C ILE A 146 8.64 -4.06 -4.05
N GLY A 147 8.06 -3.47 -3.00
CA GLY A 147 6.62 -3.51 -2.76
C GLY A 147 5.99 -2.20 -3.21
N ARG A 148 5.04 -2.25 -4.15
CA ARG A 148 4.39 -1.06 -4.72
C ARG A 148 2.89 -1.01 -4.43
N LEU A 149 2.43 0.09 -3.83
CA LEU A 149 1.02 0.47 -3.81
C LEU A 149 0.78 1.57 -4.84
N SER A 150 -0.05 1.33 -5.85
CA SER A 150 -0.35 2.30 -6.91
C SER A 150 -1.86 2.57 -6.98
N LEU A 151 -2.26 3.83 -6.77
CA LEU A 151 -3.65 4.23 -6.60
C LEU A 151 -4.01 5.39 -7.55
N THR A 152 -4.91 5.16 -8.50
CA THR A 152 -5.39 6.19 -9.44
C THR A 152 -6.88 6.45 -9.28
N ASP A 153 -7.26 7.70 -9.02
CA ASP A 153 -8.66 8.09 -8.75
C ASP A 153 -9.34 7.21 -7.68
N THR A 154 -8.57 6.70 -6.72
CA THR A 154 -9.02 5.72 -5.72
C THR A 154 -9.14 6.37 -4.35
N LYS A 155 -10.22 6.07 -3.63
CA LYS A 155 -10.34 6.40 -2.21
C LYS A 155 -9.92 5.19 -1.39
N MET A 156 -8.91 5.34 -0.54
CA MET A 156 -8.45 4.28 0.35
C MET A 156 -8.33 4.80 1.79
N THR A 157 -9.08 4.18 2.70
CA THR A 157 -9.06 4.52 4.12
C THR A 157 -8.58 3.33 4.93
N VAL A 158 -7.45 3.53 5.61
CA VAL A 158 -6.79 2.57 6.50
C VAL A 158 -7.00 3.02 7.93
N LYS A 159 -7.63 2.18 8.76
CA LYS A 159 -7.93 2.53 10.16
C LYS A 159 -6.69 2.49 11.06
N GLY A 160 -5.71 1.67 10.71
CA GLY A 160 -4.44 1.51 11.42
C GLY A 160 -3.31 2.31 10.80
N ASP A 161 -2.10 1.82 11.06
CA ASP A 161 -0.85 2.44 10.62
C ASP A 161 -0.45 1.96 9.21
N LEU A 162 0.40 2.74 8.57
CA LEU A 162 1.27 2.27 7.49
C LEU A 162 2.54 1.68 8.11
N THR A 163 2.90 0.44 7.78
CA THR A 163 4.11 -0.18 8.31
C THR A 163 5.02 -0.75 7.23
N SER A 164 6.32 -0.68 7.46
CA SER A 164 7.36 -1.37 6.71
C SER A 164 8.42 -1.83 7.70
N ALA A 165 8.72 -3.12 7.72
CA ALA A 165 9.79 -3.70 8.53
C ALA A 165 10.69 -4.53 7.62
N ILE A 166 11.97 -4.17 7.57
CA ILE A 166 12.98 -4.82 6.76
C ILE A 166 13.89 -5.59 7.71
N PRO A 167 13.96 -6.93 7.65
CA PRO A 167 14.86 -7.66 8.52
C PRO A 167 16.30 -7.28 8.19
N ALA A 168 17.06 -6.93 9.24
CA ALA A 168 18.48 -6.68 9.14
C ALA A 168 19.23 -7.99 8.79
N ASN A 169 19.33 -8.28 7.49
CA ASN A 169 20.14 -9.39 6.99
C ASN A 169 21.35 -8.80 6.22
N PRO A 170 22.57 -8.87 6.80
CA PRO A 170 23.76 -8.28 6.19
C PRO A 170 24.17 -8.95 4.87
N LEU A 171 23.55 -10.06 4.49
CA LEU A 171 23.79 -10.75 3.23
C LEU A 171 23.01 -10.15 2.04
N ILE A 172 22.03 -9.28 2.30
CA ILE A 172 21.23 -8.67 1.24
C ILE A 172 22.00 -7.46 0.68
N GLN A 173 22.56 -7.63 -0.51
CA GLN A 173 23.07 -6.53 -1.33
C GLN A 173 22.22 -6.42 -2.59
N ASN A 174 21.54 -5.28 -2.71
CA ASN A 174 20.59 -5.05 -3.77
C ASN A 174 21.32 -4.46 -4.99
N GLY A 175 21.20 -5.12 -6.14
CA GLY A 175 21.72 -4.57 -7.41
C GLY A 175 21.02 -3.27 -7.84
N ALA A 176 19.81 -3.04 -7.34
CA ALA A 176 19.05 -1.80 -7.44
C ALA A 176 18.30 -1.58 -6.12
N ARG A 177 18.02 -0.33 -5.73
CA ARG A 177 17.34 -0.03 -4.45
C ARG A 177 16.04 -0.84 -4.29
N ALA A 178 15.91 -1.52 -3.17
CA ALA A 178 14.73 -2.30 -2.78
C ALA A 178 13.92 -1.56 -1.72
N GLY A 179 12.66 -1.92 -1.49
CA GLY A 179 11.85 -1.27 -0.45
C GLY A 179 10.44 -0.92 -0.90
N VAL A 180 9.97 0.25 -0.47
CA VAL A 180 8.57 0.65 -0.54
C VAL A 180 8.37 1.77 -1.54
N ILE A 181 7.37 1.60 -2.41
CA ILE A 181 6.90 2.66 -3.31
C ILE A 181 5.39 2.83 -3.14
N ILE A 182 4.96 4.07 -2.86
CA ILE A 182 3.55 4.46 -2.80
C ILE A 182 3.32 5.52 -3.87
N GLU A 183 2.44 5.23 -4.83
CA GLU A 183 2.10 6.09 -5.95
C GLU A 183 0.63 6.45 -5.89
N VAL A 184 0.34 7.75 -5.92
CA VAL A 184 -1.02 8.26 -5.93
C VAL A 184 -1.21 9.22 -7.10
N ALA A 185 -2.34 9.11 -7.78
CA ALA A 185 -2.64 9.92 -8.97
C ALA A 185 -4.09 10.43 -9.03
N GLY A 186 -4.28 11.59 -9.65
CA GLY A 186 -5.61 12.14 -9.95
C GLY A 186 -6.41 12.50 -8.70
N LYS A 187 -7.62 11.95 -8.58
CA LYS A 187 -8.54 12.21 -7.45
C LYS A 187 -8.27 11.33 -6.23
N THR A 188 -7.14 10.63 -6.19
CA THR A 188 -6.83 9.69 -5.12
C THR A 188 -6.80 10.38 -3.75
N GLN A 189 -7.45 9.73 -2.79
CA GLN A 189 -7.41 10.09 -1.37
C GLN A 189 -6.97 8.86 -0.59
N LEU A 190 -5.75 8.88 -0.06
CA LEU A 190 -5.22 7.83 0.80
C LEU A 190 -5.14 8.36 2.23
N SER A 191 -5.79 7.70 3.18
CA SER A 191 -5.80 8.15 4.57
C SER A 191 -5.46 7.02 5.53
N PHE A 192 -4.52 7.28 6.43
CA PHE A 192 -4.19 6.45 7.57
C PHE A 192 -4.71 7.13 8.85
N ASN A 193 -5.67 6.48 9.53
CA ASN A 193 -6.14 6.96 10.83
C ASN A 193 -5.13 6.66 11.96
N GLY A 194 -4.15 5.81 11.67
CA GLY A 194 -2.90 5.69 12.41
C GLY A 194 -1.82 6.64 11.90
N GLY A 195 -0.57 6.25 12.16
CA GLY A 195 0.64 6.94 11.72
C GLY A 195 1.42 6.12 10.70
N ALA A 196 2.73 6.30 10.69
CA ALA A 196 3.65 5.49 9.88
C ALA A 196 4.78 4.95 10.76
N VAL A 197 5.05 3.66 10.65
CA VAL A 197 6.20 2.99 11.29
C VAL A 197 7.06 2.41 10.18
N MET A 198 8.15 3.10 9.87
CA MET A 198 9.08 2.73 8.82
C MET A 198 10.38 2.24 9.43
N ASP A 199 10.99 1.26 8.78
CA ASP A 199 12.30 0.76 9.15
C ASP A 199 13.38 1.86 9.05
N SER A 200 14.31 1.90 10.00
CA SER A 200 15.38 2.92 9.99
C SER A 200 16.35 2.72 8.84
N LEU A 201 16.41 1.52 8.23
CA LEU A 201 17.25 1.24 7.06
C LEU A 201 17.00 2.17 5.88
N HIS A 202 15.79 2.74 5.75
CA HIS A 202 15.49 3.76 4.75
C HIS A 202 16.31 5.06 4.93
N ILE A 203 16.75 5.34 6.15
CA ILE A 203 17.60 6.48 6.54
C ILE A 203 19.07 6.06 6.65
N ASP A 204 19.33 4.88 7.23
CA ASP A 204 20.67 4.42 7.54
C ASP A 204 21.42 3.91 6.30
N ASP A 205 20.71 3.34 5.32
CA ASP A 205 21.27 2.88 4.04
C ASP A 205 20.35 3.20 2.84
N PRO A 206 20.19 4.49 2.52
CA PRO A 206 19.35 4.94 1.41
C PRO A 206 19.91 4.52 0.04
N SER A 207 21.15 4.02 -0.02
CA SER A 207 21.76 3.49 -1.25
C SER A 207 21.21 2.12 -1.62
N GLN A 208 20.79 1.33 -0.62
CA GLN A 208 20.23 -0.01 -0.79
C GLN A 208 18.71 -0.01 -0.65
N TRP A 209 18.15 0.90 0.16
CA TRP A 209 16.74 0.91 0.51
C TRP A 209 16.03 2.19 0.05
N ILE A 210 14.82 2.02 -0.49
CA ILE A 210 13.96 3.11 -0.93
C ILE A 210 12.67 3.14 -0.11
N LEU A 211 12.30 4.34 0.30
CA LEU A 211 10.95 4.70 0.74
C LEU A 211 10.49 5.83 -0.17
N LYS A 212 9.65 5.54 -1.17
CA LYS A 212 9.22 6.53 -2.17
C LYS A 212 7.75 6.87 -2.05
N PHE A 213 7.45 8.16 -2.08
CA PHE A 213 6.11 8.69 -2.29
C PHE A 213 6.07 9.44 -3.63
N SER A 214 5.22 9.01 -4.55
CA SER A 214 5.02 9.65 -5.84
C SER A 214 3.61 10.22 -5.96
N PHE A 215 3.52 11.47 -6.41
CA PHE A 215 2.28 12.21 -6.60
C PHE A 215 2.17 12.64 -8.06
N ALA A 216 1.09 12.26 -8.73
CA ALA A 216 0.82 12.69 -10.10
C ALA A 216 -0.53 13.39 -10.21
N ASP A 217 -0.58 14.57 -10.82
CA ASP A 217 -1.88 15.14 -11.18
C ASP A 217 -2.50 14.37 -12.36
N SER A 218 -3.83 14.29 -12.38
CA SER A 218 -4.57 13.74 -13.51
C SER A 218 -5.95 14.38 -13.63
N GLY A 219 -6.33 14.75 -14.85
CA GLY A 219 -7.59 15.46 -15.11
C GLY A 219 -7.73 16.77 -14.34
N GLY A 220 -6.61 17.44 -14.04
CA GLY A 220 -6.56 18.67 -13.23
C GLY A 220 -6.83 18.47 -11.73
N ASN A 221 -6.78 17.23 -11.24
CA ASN A 221 -6.90 16.89 -9.82
C ASN A 221 -5.53 16.49 -9.26
N VAL A 222 -5.29 16.86 -8.02
CA VAL A 222 -4.06 16.56 -7.29
C VAL A 222 -4.40 15.57 -6.16
N PRO A 223 -3.68 14.44 -6.06
CA PRO A 223 -3.95 13.43 -5.04
C PRO A 223 -3.43 13.87 -3.68
N THR A 224 -3.90 13.20 -2.62
CA THR A 224 -3.49 13.51 -1.24
C THR A 224 -3.32 12.25 -0.39
N ILE A 225 -2.35 12.30 0.52
CA ILE A 225 -2.10 11.32 1.56
C ILE A 225 -2.27 11.99 2.93
N TYR A 226 -2.99 11.37 3.85
CA TYR A 226 -3.22 11.89 5.20
C TYR A 226 -2.78 10.90 6.28
N PHE A 227 -2.05 11.39 7.28
CA PHE A 227 -1.68 10.67 8.50
C PHE A 227 -2.27 11.34 9.74
N ASN A 228 -3.06 10.60 10.50
CA ASN A 228 -3.75 11.10 11.69
C ASN A 228 -2.93 10.96 12.99
N LYS A 229 -1.89 10.12 13.00
CA LYS A 229 -0.91 10.02 14.11
C LYS A 229 0.51 10.19 13.59
N ARG A 230 1.49 10.15 14.51
CA ARG A 230 2.92 10.33 14.22
C ARG A 230 3.37 9.50 13.01
N ALA A 231 3.92 10.19 12.01
CA ALA A 231 4.50 9.60 10.82
C ALA A 231 5.86 10.24 10.55
N GLU A 232 6.93 9.46 10.75
CA GLU A 232 8.31 9.91 10.50
C GLU A 232 8.77 9.31 9.18
N LEU A 233 8.84 10.16 8.15
CA LEU A 233 9.11 9.76 6.78
C LEU A 233 10.44 10.33 6.29
N GLY A 234 11.40 10.47 7.19
CA GLY A 234 12.76 10.88 6.84
C GLY A 234 13.45 9.86 5.94
N GLY A 235 14.43 10.31 5.15
CA GLY A 235 15.09 9.47 4.15
C GLY A 235 14.21 9.09 2.96
N SER A 236 12.98 9.62 2.87
CA SER A 236 12.10 9.33 1.74
C SER A 236 12.52 10.01 0.45
N ASP A 237 12.24 9.34 -0.66
CA ASP A 237 12.25 9.89 -2.01
C ASP A 237 10.86 10.47 -2.30
N ILE A 238 10.79 11.76 -2.63
CA ILE A 238 9.58 12.46 -3.00
C ILE A 238 9.60 12.74 -4.50
N GLU A 239 8.63 12.20 -5.24
CA GLU A 239 8.47 12.43 -6.66
C GLU A 239 7.14 13.11 -6.94
N ILE A 240 7.16 14.18 -7.73
CA ILE A 240 5.96 14.93 -8.07
C ILE A 240 5.91 15.12 -9.59
N LYS A 241 4.85 14.64 -10.23
CA LYS A 241 4.61 14.76 -11.67
C LYS A 241 3.42 15.68 -11.90
N LEU A 242 3.69 16.79 -12.57
CA LEU A 242 2.74 17.88 -12.83
C LEU A 242 2.58 18.10 -14.34
N SER A 243 1.35 17.94 -14.81
CA SER A 243 0.90 18.29 -16.13
C SER A 243 0.70 19.80 -16.24
N LYS A 244 0.73 20.32 -17.48
CA LYS A 244 0.39 21.72 -17.77
C LYS A 244 -1.08 22.06 -17.43
N ASN A 245 -1.92 21.03 -17.29
CA ASN A 245 -3.36 21.14 -17.06
C ASN A 245 -3.73 21.14 -15.57
N VAL A 246 -2.75 21.03 -14.66
CA VAL A 246 -3.00 21.16 -13.21
C VAL A 246 -3.70 22.51 -12.93
N LYS A 247 -4.73 22.49 -12.09
CA LYS A 247 -5.49 23.71 -11.77
C LYS A 247 -4.67 24.62 -10.84
N THR A 248 -4.87 25.92 -10.96
CA THR A 248 -4.35 26.91 -10.01
C THR A 248 -4.97 26.68 -8.63
N GLY A 249 -4.17 26.74 -7.58
CA GLY A 249 -4.61 26.46 -6.23
C GLY A 249 -3.49 26.03 -5.30
N LYS A 250 -3.84 25.82 -4.03
CA LYS A 250 -2.97 25.25 -3.01
C LYS A 250 -3.49 23.86 -2.66
N TYR A 251 -2.62 22.86 -2.70
CA TYR A 251 -2.94 21.44 -2.53
C TYR A 251 -2.04 20.82 -1.48
N ALA A 252 -2.61 19.93 -0.66
CA ALA A 252 -1.85 19.14 0.28
C ALA A 252 -1.55 17.80 -0.38
N LEU A 253 -0.29 17.57 -0.73
CA LEU A 253 0.16 16.27 -1.23
C LEU A 253 0.22 15.28 -0.07
N MET A 254 0.78 15.71 1.06
CA MET A 254 0.82 14.94 2.29
C MET A 254 0.46 15.82 3.49
N GLU A 255 -0.52 15.38 4.26
CA GLU A 255 -1.03 16.07 5.45
C GLU A 255 -0.68 15.28 6.73
N PHE A 256 -0.21 15.98 7.75
CA PHE A 256 0.14 15.40 9.04
C PHE A 256 -0.63 16.05 10.18
N TYR A 257 -1.35 15.23 10.96
CA TYR A 257 -2.04 15.73 12.14
C TYR A 257 -1.10 15.94 13.35
N ASP A 258 -0.14 15.05 13.56
CA ASP A 258 0.83 15.17 14.66
C ASP A 258 2.01 16.05 14.24
N ARG A 259 2.30 17.11 15.02
CA ARG A 259 3.37 18.09 14.77
C ARG A 259 4.78 17.51 14.78
N ARG A 260 4.97 16.31 15.34
CA ARG A 260 6.25 15.59 15.32
C ARG A 260 6.43 14.75 14.06
N SER A 261 5.41 14.68 13.22
CA SER A 261 5.49 14.03 11.92
C SER A 261 6.16 14.94 10.91
N GLY A 262 6.67 14.35 9.83
CA GLY A 262 7.16 15.08 8.69
C GLY A 262 8.10 14.26 7.82
N ILE A 263 8.60 14.94 6.79
CA ILE A 263 9.61 14.45 5.85
C ILE A 263 10.93 15.16 6.21
N ASP A 264 11.48 14.88 7.39
CA ASP A 264 12.77 15.46 7.78
C ASP A 264 13.89 14.83 6.94
N LYS A 265 14.70 15.66 6.28
CA LYS A 265 15.81 15.22 5.40
C LYS A 265 15.37 14.16 4.37
N PRO A 266 14.56 14.54 3.36
CA PRO A 266 14.30 13.62 2.25
C PRO A 266 15.61 13.25 1.56
N ASN A 267 15.71 12.00 1.12
CA ASN A 267 16.88 11.51 0.38
C ASN A 267 16.94 12.12 -1.03
N LYS A 268 15.79 12.23 -1.69
CA LYS A 268 15.67 12.85 -3.02
C LYS A 268 14.32 13.54 -3.16
N ILE A 269 14.31 14.69 -3.82
CA ILE A 269 13.07 15.34 -4.25
C ILE A 269 13.18 15.60 -5.75
N THR A 270 12.16 15.18 -6.51
CA THR A 270 12.05 15.49 -7.93
C THR A 270 10.70 16.09 -8.28
N VAL A 271 10.71 17.03 -9.22
CA VAL A 271 9.49 17.52 -9.85
C VAL A 271 9.65 17.42 -11.37
N ASN A 272 8.75 16.68 -12.02
CA ASN A 272 8.85 16.34 -13.45
C ASN A 272 10.22 15.75 -13.82
N ASP A 273 10.65 14.77 -13.01
CA ASP A 273 11.91 14.01 -13.15
C ASP A 273 13.21 14.82 -12.94
N GLU A 274 13.11 16.13 -12.70
CA GLU A 274 14.25 17.00 -12.39
C GLU A 274 14.47 17.13 -10.87
N PRO A 275 15.73 17.20 -10.38
CA PRO A 275 16.03 17.49 -8.99
C PRO A 275 15.40 18.81 -8.52
N TYR A 276 14.86 18.82 -7.31
CA TYR A 276 14.11 19.96 -6.80
C TYR A 276 14.49 20.31 -5.36
N THR A 277 14.57 21.61 -5.10
CA THR A 277 14.75 22.17 -3.75
C THR A 277 13.46 22.84 -3.31
N PHE A 278 12.96 22.50 -2.12
CA PHE A 278 11.73 23.08 -1.57
C PHE A 278 11.70 24.61 -1.67
N GLY A 279 10.56 25.14 -2.11
CA GLY A 279 10.30 26.57 -2.30
C GLY A 279 10.72 27.12 -3.66
N THR A 280 11.52 26.38 -4.45
CA THR A 280 11.98 26.84 -5.76
C THR A 280 10.81 26.95 -6.74
N PRO A 281 10.58 28.09 -7.42
CA PRO A 281 9.55 28.17 -8.44
C PRO A 281 9.89 27.31 -9.66
N ILE A 282 8.89 26.62 -10.22
CA ILE A 282 8.96 25.88 -11.47
C ILE A 282 7.91 26.39 -12.45
N LYS A 283 8.27 26.47 -13.72
CA LYS A 283 7.36 26.90 -14.78
C LYS A 283 6.55 25.71 -15.30
N LEU A 284 5.23 25.85 -15.34
CA LEU A 284 4.29 24.85 -15.87
C LEU A 284 3.45 25.49 -16.98
N GLY A 285 4.06 25.68 -18.15
CA GLY A 285 3.43 26.43 -19.24
C GLY A 285 3.32 27.91 -18.90
N ASP A 286 2.09 28.41 -18.77
CA ASP A 286 1.74 29.77 -18.34
C ASP A 286 1.68 29.95 -16.82
N LYS A 287 1.66 28.85 -16.06
CA LYS A 287 1.60 28.84 -14.59
C LYS A 287 2.97 28.73 -13.96
N THR A 288 3.04 29.09 -12.69
CA THR A 288 4.18 28.82 -11.82
C THR A 288 3.75 27.92 -10.67
N ALA A 289 4.49 26.85 -10.41
CA ALA A 289 4.27 26.03 -9.24
C ALA A 289 5.47 26.07 -8.29
N LYS A 290 5.24 25.70 -7.02
CA LYS A 290 6.29 25.42 -6.05
C LYS A 290 5.80 24.36 -5.08
N VAL A 291 6.74 23.57 -4.58
CA VAL A 291 6.51 22.55 -3.56
C VAL A 291 7.29 22.95 -2.33
N TYR A 292 6.67 22.92 -1.16
CA TYR A 292 7.33 23.31 0.10
C TYR A 292 6.68 22.62 1.29
N LEU A 293 7.39 22.64 2.42
CA LEU A 293 6.84 22.25 3.72
C LEU A 293 6.21 23.47 4.40
N GLY A 294 5.02 23.32 4.97
CA GLY A 294 4.37 24.40 5.70
C GLY A 294 3.07 23.97 6.36
N ALA A 295 2.32 24.96 6.85
CA ALA A 295 0.98 24.72 7.40
C ALA A 295 -0.09 24.77 6.31
N PHE A 296 -0.82 23.65 6.14
CA PHE A 296 -1.96 23.56 5.24
C PHE A 296 -2.89 22.39 5.58
N GLY A 297 -4.03 22.27 4.92
CA GLY A 297 -4.92 21.12 5.13
C GLY A 297 -5.74 21.20 6.43
N ARG A 298 -6.00 20.02 7.03
CA ARG A 298 -6.99 19.83 8.11
C ARG A 298 -6.57 20.38 9.47
N ASP A 299 -5.26 20.47 9.76
CA ASP A 299 -4.75 21.08 11.00
C ASP A 299 -3.70 22.15 10.69
N PRO A 300 -4.07 23.45 10.73
CA PRO A 300 -3.16 24.54 10.41
C PRO A 300 -2.04 24.76 11.45
N ARG A 301 -2.01 23.96 12.53
CA ARG A 301 -1.00 24.04 13.58
C ARG A 301 0.22 23.16 13.29
N THR A 302 0.12 22.23 12.35
CA THR A 302 1.25 21.45 11.87
C THR A 302 1.95 22.27 10.77
N GLN A 303 3.26 22.45 10.85
CA GLN A 303 4.01 23.25 9.86
C GLN A 303 4.81 22.37 8.89
N ASN A 304 4.51 21.07 8.84
CA ASN A 304 5.32 20.07 8.17
C ASN A 304 4.58 19.38 7.01
N ASP A 305 3.43 19.91 6.58
CA ASP A 305 2.67 19.35 5.46
C ASP A 305 3.42 19.57 4.15
N LEU A 306 3.39 18.57 3.26
CA LEU A 306 3.93 18.69 1.92
C LEU A 306 2.89 19.36 1.02
N ILE A 307 3.20 20.59 0.60
CA ILE A 307 2.27 21.46 -0.11
C ILE A 307 2.74 21.67 -1.54
N LEU A 308 1.80 21.59 -2.48
CA LEU A 308 1.93 22.11 -3.84
C LEU A 308 1.12 23.40 -3.96
N GLU A 309 1.74 24.47 -4.42
CA GLU A 309 1.06 25.73 -4.76
C GLU A 309 1.27 26.05 -6.23
N VAL A 310 0.18 26.19 -6.98
CA VAL A 310 0.15 26.53 -8.40
C VAL A 310 -0.50 27.90 -8.55
N LYS A 311 0.16 28.82 -9.26
CA LYS A 311 -0.30 30.17 -9.60
C LYS A 311 -0.48 30.29 -11.09
#